data_AF-A0AAD7LBG8-F1
#
_entry.id   AF-A0AAD7LBG8-F1
#
_cell.length_a   1.000
_cell.length_b   1.000
_cell.length_c   1.000
_cell.angle_alpha   90.00
_cell.angle_beta   90.00
_cell.angle_gamma   90.00
#
_symmetry.space_group_name_H-M   'P 1'
#
loop_
_entity.id
_entity.type
_entity.pdbx_description
1 polymer ?
#
loop_
_entity_poly.entity_id
_entity_poly.type
_entity_poly.pdbx_seq_one_letter_code
_entity_poly.pdbx_strand_id
1 'polypeptide(L)'
;MSSQKNLLRMFKTPSMPSLLSNQEIAEKISNTLIDSGLKLFKTTKKVQSLLSYLNPQITHLVLSNPHLPPHSCLAFFNFLQENHSLITHKPDLQDHVILISRLYQARKFAAMKNMLNCMVTGSCTFCPSSIISLVDKSEPSFVAKFCDMLFRVYSDNRLFDDAFRVYNYVESNGLAIEERSCFVLLLALKKCDMAELCLSFFHRMVDSGTIGVTVHSLTLVIDGLCKRREIENAKLLVDEMKSKGIVKPNVFTYNTMLNAYIEQKDYSGVDDILSLMEKDQVVHNVTTYTLLIEWYASLGKIKDAEKIFDEMYAKNIVPDVYVYTSIISWNCRFGNIKRAFALFDELTGRGILPNAHTYGALISGVCKAGQMEAAEILVNEMQSKGIALNQVIFNTIMDGYCKIGMMDEALRLQDIMESKGFKSDVFSYNIIGSGLCKLNRYEEAKRLLMTMVEKGVAPNIVSFTTLMDICCKEGNIAEAERFFRDMEKKGERPNTISYNSIIDGFSKEGKMKEAHKLKNEMESKGLIPDVYTYTSLIHGECIAGRVDEAMKLFNEMCRRGITANVVTYTAVISGLSKEGRDDDAFRLYDEMMKMGLTPDDRVYASLVSSLHKTRT
;
A
#
# COMPACT_ATOMS: atom_id res chain seq x y z
N MET A 1 -7.13 47.03 48.33
CA MET A 1 -7.45 46.61 49.71
C MET A 1 -8.73 47.34 50.17
N SER A 2 -9.18 47.12 51.40
CA SER A 2 -10.21 47.89 52.14
C SER A 2 -11.70 47.83 51.76
N SER A 3 -12.16 46.81 51.02
CA SER A 3 -13.56 46.31 51.13
C SER A 3 -13.64 44.87 51.69
N GLN A 4 -12.49 44.29 52.04
CA GLN A 4 -12.30 42.90 52.48
C GLN A 4 -12.67 42.63 53.96
N LYS A 5 -13.35 43.57 54.64
CA LYS A 5 -13.63 43.50 56.08
C LYS A 5 -15.13 43.56 56.38
N ASN A 6 -15.82 42.43 56.19
CA ASN A 6 -17.00 42.03 56.99
C ASN A 6 -17.28 40.52 56.95
N LEU A 7 -16.36 39.72 56.40
CA LEU A 7 -16.57 38.29 56.08
C LEU A 7 -16.12 37.36 57.23
N LEU A 8 -16.43 37.71 58.50
CA LEU A 8 -16.10 36.87 59.66
C LEU A 8 -16.83 37.27 60.96
N ARG A 9 -18.14 36.98 61.08
CA ARG A 9 -18.81 36.75 62.38
C ARG A 9 -20.19 36.07 62.24
N MET A 10 -20.56 35.33 63.29
CA MET A 10 -21.85 34.65 63.53
C MET A 10 -22.14 33.36 62.74
N PHE A 11 -21.58 32.25 63.23
CA PHE A 11 -22.19 30.93 63.04
C PHE A 11 -23.50 30.82 63.84
N LYS A 12 -24.57 30.34 63.19
CA LYS A 12 -25.60 29.48 63.79
C LYS A 12 -26.37 28.73 62.70
N THR A 13 -26.13 27.44 62.57
CA THR A 13 -27.12 26.48 62.04
C THR A 13 -28.24 26.33 63.08
N PRO A 14 -29.52 26.14 62.70
CA PRO A 14 -29.96 25.13 61.71
C PRO A 14 -30.99 25.63 60.69
N SER A 15 -31.75 24.69 60.10
CA SER A 15 -32.84 24.83 59.10
C SER A 15 -32.48 25.39 57.71
N MET A 16 -32.53 24.49 56.72
CA MET A 16 -33.22 24.76 55.45
C MET A 16 -34.75 24.88 55.75
N PRO A 17 -35.60 25.57 54.95
CA PRO A 17 -35.36 25.97 53.57
C PRO A 17 -35.74 27.43 53.21
N SER A 18 -34.84 28.12 52.51
CA SER A 18 -35.17 29.12 51.48
C SER A 18 -34.04 29.12 50.45
N LEU A 19 -34.24 29.68 49.25
CA LEU A 19 -33.22 29.60 48.19
C LEU A 19 -31.94 30.34 48.61
N LEU A 20 -30.88 29.58 48.89
CA LEU A 20 -29.51 30.10 48.76
C LEU A 20 -29.33 30.64 47.35
N SER A 21 -28.66 31.77 47.20
CA SER A 21 -28.30 32.26 45.88
C SER A 21 -27.34 31.28 45.18
N ASN A 22 -27.42 31.19 43.85
CA ASN A 22 -26.50 30.36 43.05
C ASN A 22 -25.02 30.73 43.35
N GLN A 23 -24.76 31.98 43.72
CA GLN A 23 -23.43 32.48 44.11
C GLN A 23 -22.95 31.93 45.46
N GLU A 24 -23.77 31.93 46.51
CA GLU A 24 -23.39 31.35 47.81
C GLU A 24 -23.16 29.82 47.74
N ILE A 25 -23.84 29.12 46.82
CA ILE A 25 -23.59 27.69 46.57
C ILE A 25 -22.26 27.53 45.83
N ALA A 26 -22.00 28.34 44.80
CA ALA A 26 -20.76 28.31 44.04
C ALA A 26 -19.52 28.65 44.90
N GLU A 27 -19.61 29.62 45.81
CA GLU A 27 -18.52 29.95 46.75
C GLU A 27 -18.23 28.80 47.72
N LYS A 28 -19.26 28.14 48.27
CA LYS A 28 -19.09 26.97 49.15
C LYS A 28 -18.46 25.78 48.43
N ILE A 29 -18.84 25.53 47.18
CA ILE A 29 -18.23 24.50 46.33
C ILE A 29 -16.76 24.87 46.02
N SER A 30 -16.50 26.13 45.64
CA SER A 30 -15.15 26.62 45.33
C SER A 30 -14.19 26.46 46.50
N ASN A 31 -14.59 26.89 47.70
CA ASN A 31 -13.76 26.80 48.90
C ASN A 31 -13.50 25.33 49.28
N THR A 32 -14.51 24.46 49.16
CA THR A 32 -14.34 23.00 49.38
C THR A 32 -13.31 22.39 48.41
N LEU A 33 -13.31 22.82 47.14
CA LEU A 33 -12.34 22.38 46.13
C LEU A 33 -10.92 22.95 46.35
N ILE A 34 -10.80 24.10 47.02
CA ILE A 34 -9.51 24.71 47.41
C ILE A 34 -8.95 23.99 48.65
N ASP A 35 -9.75 23.84 49.71
CA ASP A 35 -9.31 23.35 51.02
C ASP A 35 -9.10 21.83 51.07
N SER A 36 -9.86 21.06 50.28
CA SER A 36 -9.91 19.58 50.39
C SER A 36 -9.82 18.83 49.04
N GLY A 37 -9.98 19.54 47.92
CA GLY A 37 -10.05 18.94 46.59
C GLY A 37 -11.20 17.93 46.42
N LEU A 38 -11.11 17.08 45.39
CA LEU A 38 -12.17 16.11 45.06
C LEU A 38 -12.43 15.02 46.12
N LYS A 39 -11.52 14.81 47.09
CA LYS A 39 -11.65 13.69 48.05
C LYS A 39 -12.96 13.78 48.83
N LEU A 40 -13.32 14.96 49.31
CA LEU A 40 -14.52 15.19 50.13
C LEU A 40 -15.83 14.90 49.37
N PHE A 41 -15.86 15.17 48.06
CA PHE A 41 -17.00 14.90 47.19
C PHE A 41 -17.28 13.41 46.99
N LYS A 42 -16.25 12.56 47.13
CA LYS A 42 -16.38 11.09 47.02
C LYS A 42 -16.67 10.38 48.35
N THR A 43 -16.49 11.05 49.50
CA THR A 43 -16.57 10.42 50.84
C THR A 43 -17.76 10.83 51.70
N THR A 44 -18.45 11.94 51.41
CA THR A 44 -19.28 12.62 52.43
C THR A 44 -20.67 12.99 51.92
N LYS A 45 -21.72 12.29 52.38
CA LYS A 45 -23.13 12.53 52.02
C LYS A 45 -23.56 14.00 52.08
N LYS A 46 -23.05 14.77 53.06
CA LYS A 46 -23.35 16.21 53.26
C LYS A 46 -22.76 17.13 52.17
N VAL A 47 -21.75 16.67 51.44
CA VAL A 47 -21.18 17.35 50.25
C VAL A 47 -21.89 16.83 48.99
N GLN A 48 -22.26 15.54 48.96
CA GLN A 48 -23.12 14.96 47.94
C GLN A 48 -24.47 15.71 47.82
N SER A 49 -25.05 16.15 48.95
CA SER A 49 -26.24 17.01 48.98
C SER A 49 -26.02 18.46 48.53
N LEU A 50 -24.79 18.88 48.20
CA LEU A 50 -24.54 20.13 47.45
C LEU A 50 -24.55 19.87 45.94
N LEU A 51 -24.13 18.68 45.50
CA LEU A 51 -24.20 18.28 44.08
C LEU A 51 -25.65 18.15 43.59
N SER A 52 -26.59 17.77 44.45
CA SER A 52 -28.02 17.72 44.12
C SER A 52 -28.68 19.09 43.91
N TYR A 53 -27.99 20.19 44.19
CA TYR A 53 -28.43 21.55 43.85
C TYR A 53 -27.68 22.15 42.66
N LEU A 54 -26.76 21.41 42.02
CA LEU A 54 -26.06 21.88 40.84
C LEU A 54 -27.04 22.18 39.70
N ASN A 55 -26.81 23.32 39.06
CA ASN A 55 -27.44 23.78 37.83
C ASN A 55 -26.37 24.48 36.97
N PRO A 56 -26.60 24.74 35.68
CA PRO A 56 -25.60 25.36 34.81
C PRO A 56 -25.03 26.68 35.34
N GLN A 57 -25.87 27.54 35.93
CA GLN A 57 -25.41 28.83 36.48
C GLN A 57 -24.45 28.65 37.67
N ILE A 58 -24.67 27.67 38.54
CA ILE A 58 -23.75 27.35 39.64
C ILE A 58 -22.44 26.77 39.08
N THR A 59 -22.50 25.88 38.08
CA THR A 59 -21.31 25.31 37.44
C THR A 59 -20.44 26.41 36.82
N HIS A 60 -21.07 27.30 36.05
CA HIS A 60 -20.46 28.48 35.45
C HIS A 60 -19.77 29.38 36.50
N LEU A 61 -20.45 29.66 37.62
CA LEU A 61 -19.91 30.50 38.70
C LEU A 61 -18.71 29.84 39.42
N VAL A 62 -18.72 28.52 39.62
CA VAL A 62 -17.56 27.78 40.17
C VAL A 62 -16.37 27.81 39.21
N LEU A 63 -16.60 27.54 37.93
CA LEU A 63 -15.53 27.53 36.91
C LEU A 63 -14.96 28.93 36.64
N SER A 64 -15.79 29.98 36.78
CA SER A 64 -15.38 31.39 36.64
C SER A 64 -14.62 31.94 37.85
N ASN A 65 -14.65 31.29 39.01
CA ASN A 65 -14.07 31.84 40.25
C ASN A 65 -12.53 31.99 40.14
N PRO A 66 -11.97 33.23 40.12
CA PRO A 66 -10.55 33.45 39.86
C PRO A 66 -9.63 32.84 40.93
N HIS A 67 -10.12 32.63 42.16
CA HIS A 67 -9.34 32.05 43.26
C HIS A 67 -9.22 30.53 43.20
N LEU A 68 -10.08 29.83 42.45
CA LEU A 68 -10.02 28.38 42.28
C LEU A 68 -8.88 28.02 41.30
N PRO A 69 -7.90 27.17 41.66
CA PRO A 69 -6.80 26.83 40.76
C PRO A 69 -7.27 26.08 39.50
N PRO A 70 -6.70 26.35 38.30
CA PRO A 70 -7.11 25.69 37.05
C PRO A 70 -7.01 24.15 37.04
N HIS A 71 -6.18 23.55 37.91
CA HIS A 71 -6.14 22.10 38.09
C HIS A 71 -7.35 21.58 38.88
N SER A 72 -7.82 22.32 39.88
CA SER A 72 -9.05 22.04 40.63
C SER A 72 -10.29 22.26 39.76
N CYS A 73 -10.28 23.27 38.88
CA CYS A 73 -11.33 23.47 37.86
C CYS A 73 -11.44 22.26 36.93
N LEU A 74 -10.33 21.80 36.34
CA LEU A 74 -10.29 20.64 35.46
C LEU A 74 -10.69 19.34 36.19
N ALA A 75 -10.23 19.16 37.43
CA ALA A 75 -10.60 18.00 38.23
C ALA A 75 -12.11 17.98 38.56
N PHE A 76 -12.67 19.12 38.97
CA PHE A 76 -14.11 19.28 39.18
C PHE A 76 -14.90 19.01 37.90
N PHE A 77 -14.45 19.57 36.77
CA PHE A 77 -15.09 19.38 35.47
C PHE A 77 -15.12 17.90 35.03
N ASN A 78 -14.00 17.20 35.10
CA ASN A 78 -13.93 15.77 34.79
C ASN A 78 -14.83 14.95 35.74
N PHE A 79 -14.87 15.30 37.03
CA PHE A 79 -15.79 14.69 37.98
C PHE A 79 -17.26 14.87 37.57
N LEU A 80 -17.65 16.04 37.03
CA LEU A 80 -19.00 16.26 36.50
C LEU A 80 -19.31 15.40 35.27
N GLN A 81 -18.32 15.13 34.41
CA GLN A 81 -18.50 14.25 33.24
C GLN A 81 -18.53 12.75 33.60
N GLU A 82 -17.75 12.31 34.59
CA GLU A 82 -17.64 10.90 34.99
C GLU A 82 -18.86 10.40 35.79
N ASN A 83 -19.51 11.26 36.58
CA ASN A 83 -20.41 10.85 37.66
C ASN A 83 -21.91 11.06 37.32
N HIS A 84 -22.34 10.58 36.14
CA HIS A 84 -23.71 10.69 35.62
C HIS A 84 -24.84 10.24 36.58
N SER A 85 -24.55 9.40 37.58
CA SER A 85 -25.53 8.90 38.55
C SER A 85 -25.77 9.83 39.75
N LEU A 86 -25.00 10.92 39.88
CA LEU A 86 -25.03 11.83 41.03
C LEU A 86 -25.42 13.29 40.68
N ILE A 87 -25.55 13.60 39.38
CA ILE A 87 -25.66 14.98 38.87
C ILE A 87 -26.72 15.02 37.77
N THR A 88 -27.60 16.02 37.82
CA THR A 88 -28.78 16.16 36.95
C THR A 88 -28.52 16.84 35.60
N HIS A 89 -27.38 17.51 35.42
CA HIS A 89 -26.99 18.13 34.15
C HIS A 89 -25.52 17.87 33.79
N LYS A 90 -25.21 17.88 32.49
CA LYS A 90 -23.82 17.91 32.00
C LYS A 90 -23.33 19.36 31.89
N PRO A 91 -22.02 19.64 32.06
CA PRO A 91 -21.48 20.96 31.79
C PRO A 91 -21.83 21.43 30.37
N ASP A 92 -22.24 22.69 30.22
CA ASP A 92 -22.68 23.24 28.94
C ASP A 92 -21.52 23.79 28.09
N LEU A 93 -21.79 24.26 26.88
CA LEU A 93 -20.74 24.75 25.98
C LEU A 93 -19.99 25.96 26.55
N GLN A 94 -20.64 26.78 27.39
CA GLN A 94 -20.04 27.95 28.03
C GLN A 94 -19.10 27.52 29.17
N ASP A 95 -19.49 26.52 29.98
CA ASP A 95 -18.61 25.88 30.97
C ASP A 95 -17.30 25.35 30.33
N HIS A 96 -17.40 24.72 29.15
CA HIS A 96 -16.24 24.19 28.41
C HIS A 96 -15.30 25.33 27.95
N VAL A 97 -15.84 26.40 27.35
CA VAL A 97 -15.05 27.54 26.84
C VAL A 97 -14.37 28.30 27.98
N ILE A 98 -15.04 28.47 29.13
CA ILE A 98 -14.46 29.10 30.33
C ILE A 98 -13.27 28.28 30.84
N LEU A 99 -13.41 26.95 30.98
CA LEU A 99 -12.29 26.11 31.41
C LEU A 99 -11.11 26.19 30.43
N ILE A 100 -11.37 26.24 29.13
CA ILE A 100 -10.33 26.39 28.10
C ILE A 100 -9.59 27.74 28.24
N SER A 101 -10.28 28.85 28.44
CA SER A 101 -9.67 30.16 28.69
C SER A 101 -8.74 30.11 29.92
N ARG A 102 -9.20 29.49 31.03
CA ARG A 102 -8.39 29.35 32.24
C ARG A 102 -7.19 28.40 32.08
N LEU A 103 -7.29 27.39 31.20
CA LEU A 103 -6.16 26.52 30.83
C LEU A 103 -5.15 27.26 29.92
N TYR A 104 -5.61 28.16 29.04
CA TYR A 104 -4.75 29.02 28.22
C TYR A 104 -3.96 30.02 29.09
N GLN A 105 -4.63 30.73 30.01
CA GLN A 105 -3.99 31.62 30.99
C GLN A 105 -2.93 30.88 31.83
N ALA A 106 -3.20 29.61 32.18
CA ALA A 106 -2.27 28.73 32.89
C ALA A 106 -1.20 28.06 31.99
N ARG A 107 -1.13 28.40 30.69
CA ARG A 107 -0.23 27.81 29.66
C ARG A 107 -0.32 26.28 29.53
N LYS A 108 -1.46 25.67 29.89
CA LYS A 108 -1.67 24.21 29.89
C LYS A 108 -2.20 23.70 28.54
N PHE A 109 -1.49 24.00 27.47
CA PHE A 109 -1.91 23.72 26.08
C PHE A 109 -2.26 22.25 25.80
N ALA A 110 -1.59 21.28 26.43
CA ALA A 110 -1.93 19.86 26.29
C ALA A 110 -3.31 19.51 26.89
N ALA A 111 -3.64 20.06 28.07
CA ALA A 111 -4.95 19.89 28.69
C ALA A 111 -6.05 20.61 27.89
N MET A 112 -5.73 21.79 27.35
CA MET A 112 -6.61 22.53 26.44
C MET A 112 -6.93 21.72 25.16
N LYS A 113 -5.92 21.09 24.53
CA LYS A 113 -6.17 20.23 23.35
C LYS A 113 -7.03 19.02 23.70
N ASN A 114 -6.75 18.34 24.81
CA ASN A 114 -7.54 17.18 25.25
C ASN A 114 -8.99 17.59 25.52
N MET A 115 -9.21 18.75 26.15
CA MET A 115 -10.53 19.32 26.41
C MET A 115 -11.30 19.59 25.11
N LEU A 116 -10.67 20.27 24.14
CA LEU A 116 -11.23 20.48 22.80
C LEU A 116 -11.52 19.16 22.08
N ASN A 117 -10.66 18.15 22.21
CA ASN A 117 -10.89 16.83 21.62
C ASN A 117 -12.12 16.15 22.23
N CYS A 118 -12.30 16.21 23.56
CA CYS A 118 -13.48 15.67 24.25
C CYS A 118 -14.79 16.39 23.84
N MET A 119 -14.73 17.67 23.49
CA MET A 119 -15.89 18.39 22.90
C MET A 119 -16.24 17.86 21.50
N VAL A 120 -15.22 17.60 20.67
CA VAL A 120 -15.37 17.21 19.27
C VAL A 120 -15.74 15.72 19.11
N THR A 121 -15.21 14.83 19.97
CA THR A 121 -15.52 13.39 19.97
C THR A 121 -16.61 12.99 20.98
N GLY A 122 -17.23 13.97 21.65
CA GLY A 122 -18.23 13.73 22.69
C GLY A 122 -19.63 13.47 22.15
N SER A 123 -20.58 13.20 23.04
CA SER A 123 -22.01 12.98 22.70
C SER A 123 -22.74 14.20 22.14
N CYS A 124 -22.07 15.35 22.04
CA CYS A 124 -22.63 16.63 21.61
C CYS A 124 -21.65 17.30 20.64
N THR A 125 -21.79 17.03 19.34
CA THR A 125 -20.99 17.67 18.29
C THR A 125 -21.41 19.13 18.13
N PHE A 126 -20.66 20.05 18.74
CA PHE A 126 -20.92 21.48 18.65
C PHE A 126 -20.41 22.08 17.32
N CYS A 127 -21.26 22.82 16.62
CA CYS A 127 -20.88 23.56 15.42
C CYS A 127 -19.79 24.61 15.74
N PRO A 128 -18.72 24.74 14.93
CA PRO A 128 -17.61 25.67 15.20
C PRO A 128 -18.05 27.11 15.44
N SER A 129 -19.06 27.59 14.70
CA SER A 129 -19.63 28.92 14.84
C SER A 129 -20.23 29.17 16.24
N SER A 130 -20.85 28.16 16.84
CA SER A 130 -21.41 28.22 18.20
C SER A 130 -20.34 28.14 19.29
N ILE A 131 -19.21 27.47 19.02
CA ILE A 131 -18.06 27.45 19.92
C ILE A 131 -17.38 28.83 19.90
N ILE A 132 -17.11 29.36 18.70
CA ILE A 132 -16.39 30.61 18.47
C ILE A 132 -17.18 31.84 18.93
N SER A 133 -18.52 31.83 18.83
CA SER A 133 -19.34 32.96 19.28
C SER A 133 -19.34 33.19 20.80
N LEU A 134 -18.98 32.17 21.58
CA LEU A 134 -18.87 32.21 23.04
C LEU A 134 -17.46 32.56 23.55
N VAL A 135 -16.47 32.68 22.65
CA VAL A 135 -15.12 33.13 22.99
C VAL A 135 -15.12 34.65 23.13
N ASP A 136 -14.64 35.16 24.28
CA ASP A 136 -14.43 36.60 24.45
C ASP A 136 -13.37 37.11 23.46
N LYS A 137 -13.74 38.14 22.70
CA LYS A 137 -12.93 38.75 21.65
C LYS A 137 -12.01 39.85 22.16
N SER A 138 -12.01 40.12 23.47
CA SER A 138 -11.15 41.10 24.12
C SER A 138 -9.64 40.78 24.03
N GLU A 139 -9.27 39.49 23.94
CA GLU A 139 -7.87 39.04 23.75
C GLU A 139 -7.66 38.35 22.38
N PRO A 140 -7.27 39.08 21.32
CA PRO A 140 -7.03 38.49 19.99
C PRO A 140 -5.99 37.35 19.99
N SER A 141 -5.02 37.37 20.90
CA SER A 141 -4.01 36.30 21.05
C SER A 141 -4.61 34.98 21.53
N PHE A 142 -5.62 35.03 22.42
CA PHE A 142 -6.36 33.85 22.86
C PHE A 142 -7.24 33.33 21.72
N VAL A 143 -8.00 34.21 21.05
CA VAL A 143 -8.88 33.83 19.92
C VAL A 143 -8.08 33.13 18.82
N ALA A 144 -6.94 33.70 18.40
CA ALA A 144 -6.08 33.09 17.39
C ALA A 144 -5.59 31.69 17.81
N LYS A 145 -5.06 31.53 19.03
CA LYS A 145 -4.53 30.23 19.48
C LYS A 145 -5.62 29.20 19.81
N PHE A 146 -6.82 29.66 20.17
CA PHE A 146 -8.01 28.83 20.30
C PHE A 146 -8.44 28.28 18.93
N CYS A 147 -8.56 29.15 17.91
CA CYS A 147 -8.94 28.74 16.57
C CYS A 147 -7.92 27.80 15.92
N ASP A 148 -6.62 28.08 16.02
CA ASP A 148 -5.54 27.17 15.56
C ASP A 148 -5.64 25.77 16.20
N MET A 149 -5.87 25.71 17.51
CA MET A 149 -5.97 24.43 18.22
C MET A 149 -7.27 23.67 17.89
N LEU A 150 -8.39 24.38 17.75
CA LEU A 150 -9.69 23.82 17.35
C LEU A 150 -9.65 23.29 15.91
N PHE A 151 -9.09 24.07 14.98
CA PHE A 151 -8.84 23.67 13.58
C PHE A 151 -8.01 22.38 13.49
N ARG A 152 -6.94 22.31 14.28
CA ARG A 152 -6.11 21.11 14.38
C ARG A 152 -6.84 19.90 14.98
N VAL A 153 -7.69 20.10 16.00
CA VAL A 153 -8.50 19.02 16.58
C VAL A 153 -9.53 18.48 15.57
N TYR A 154 -10.23 19.33 14.82
CA TYR A 154 -11.12 18.85 13.74
C TYR A 154 -10.34 18.10 12.65
N SER A 155 -9.14 18.59 12.29
CA SER A 155 -8.26 17.95 11.30
C SER A 155 -7.76 16.57 11.76
N ASP A 156 -7.29 16.44 13.01
CA ASP A 156 -6.86 15.16 13.60
C ASP A 156 -8.02 14.14 13.64
N ASN A 157 -9.26 14.60 13.85
CA ASN A 157 -10.47 13.77 13.88
C ASN A 157 -11.17 13.60 12.50
N ARG A 158 -10.57 14.10 11.41
CA ARG A 158 -11.08 14.01 10.01
C ARG A 158 -12.43 14.72 9.77
N LEU A 159 -12.79 15.68 10.60
CA LEU A 159 -14.02 16.49 10.47
C LEU A 159 -13.74 17.70 9.58
N PHE A 160 -13.56 17.45 8.28
CA PHE A 160 -13.01 18.42 7.34
C PHE A 160 -13.89 19.65 7.14
N ASP A 161 -15.21 19.51 7.06
CA ASP A 161 -16.14 20.65 6.91
C ASP A 161 -16.05 21.62 8.09
N ASP A 162 -15.91 21.10 9.31
CA ASP A 162 -15.77 21.90 10.52
C ASP A 162 -14.37 22.52 10.65
N ALA A 163 -13.32 21.84 10.18
CA ALA A 163 -12.00 22.45 10.00
C ALA A 163 -12.06 23.63 9.01
N PHE A 164 -12.70 23.46 7.84
CA PHE A 164 -12.87 24.54 6.86
C PHE A 164 -13.72 25.70 7.40
N ARG A 165 -14.75 25.44 8.22
CA ARG A 165 -15.52 26.49 8.92
C ARG A 165 -14.64 27.31 9.87
N VAL A 166 -13.75 26.68 10.65
CA VAL A 166 -12.79 27.41 11.50
C VAL A 166 -11.79 28.21 10.66
N TYR A 167 -11.27 27.63 9.59
CA TYR A 167 -10.33 28.32 8.69
C TYR A 167 -10.97 29.56 8.05
N ASN A 168 -12.19 29.43 7.50
CA ASN A 168 -12.94 30.54 6.92
C ASN A 168 -13.22 31.65 7.95
N TYR A 169 -13.49 31.28 9.21
CA TYR A 169 -13.65 32.27 10.29
C TYR A 169 -12.35 33.03 10.56
N VAL A 170 -11.22 32.33 10.68
CA VAL A 170 -9.89 32.93 10.90
C VAL A 170 -9.55 33.91 9.77
N GLU A 171 -9.67 33.47 8.51
CA GLU A 171 -9.42 34.26 7.30
C GLU A 171 -10.29 35.53 7.27
N SER A 172 -11.60 35.39 7.52
CA SER A 172 -12.56 36.51 7.56
C SER A 172 -12.33 37.52 8.70
N ASN A 173 -11.53 37.17 9.72
CA ASN A 173 -11.22 38.02 10.87
C ASN A 173 -9.74 38.47 10.89
N GLY A 174 -8.96 38.17 9.84
CA GLY A 174 -7.53 38.54 9.76
C GLY A 174 -6.64 37.86 10.81
N LEU A 175 -7.06 36.71 11.33
CA LEU A 175 -6.30 35.92 12.31
C LEU A 175 -5.27 35.02 11.60
N ALA A 176 -4.25 34.55 12.33
CA ALA A 176 -3.26 33.61 11.82
C ALA A 176 -3.45 32.18 12.37
N ILE A 177 -3.33 31.18 11.51
CA ILE A 177 -3.18 29.75 11.86
C ILE A 177 -1.71 29.35 11.66
N GLU A 178 -1.19 28.41 12.47
CA GLU A 178 0.18 27.92 12.28
C GLU A 178 0.28 27.01 11.04
N GLU A 179 1.36 27.17 10.25
CA GLU A 179 1.69 26.30 9.09
C GLU A 179 1.56 24.81 9.42
N ARG A 180 2.01 24.41 10.61
CA ARG A 180 1.96 23.02 11.09
C ARG A 180 0.54 22.49 11.24
N SER A 181 -0.42 23.35 11.57
CA SER A 181 -1.83 22.98 11.67
C SER A 181 -2.45 22.80 10.28
N CYS A 182 -2.07 23.64 9.31
CA CYS A 182 -2.44 23.46 7.91
C CYS A 182 -1.81 22.20 7.29
N PHE A 183 -0.54 21.91 7.58
CA PHE A 183 0.14 20.68 7.17
C PHE A 183 -0.54 19.43 7.74
N VAL A 184 -1.06 19.48 8.97
CA VAL A 184 -1.87 18.39 9.56
C VAL A 184 -3.16 18.17 8.77
N LEU A 185 -3.86 19.23 8.34
CA LEU A 185 -5.05 19.09 7.49
C LEU A 185 -4.71 18.49 6.11
N LEU A 186 -3.68 19.01 5.42
CA LEU A 186 -3.21 18.44 4.15
C LEU A 186 -2.86 16.95 4.28
N LEU A 187 -2.19 16.56 5.38
CA LEU A 187 -1.81 15.17 5.65
C LEU A 187 -3.03 14.29 5.95
N ALA A 188 -4.07 14.83 6.59
CA ALA A 188 -5.31 14.13 6.86
C ALA A 188 -6.16 13.94 5.58
N LEU A 189 -6.35 15.00 4.79
CA LEU A 189 -7.04 14.95 3.48
C LEU A 189 -6.38 13.94 2.54
N LYS A 190 -5.05 13.95 2.48
CA LYS A 190 -4.26 12.98 1.71
C LYS A 190 -4.42 11.54 2.20
N LYS A 191 -4.43 11.30 3.52
CA LYS A 191 -4.68 9.96 4.11
C LYS A 191 -6.10 9.46 3.89
N CYS A 192 -7.03 10.36 3.59
CA CYS A 192 -8.41 10.05 3.22
C CYS A 192 -8.65 10.02 1.70
N ASP A 193 -7.59 10.13 0.88
CA ASP A 193 -7.65 10.26 -0.58
C ASP A 193 -8.65 11.32 -1.07
N MET A 194 -8.46 12.56 -0.60
CA MET A 194 -9.26 13.73 -0.98
C MET A 194 -8.38 14.77 -1.69
N ALA A 195 -7.79 14.42 -2.84
CA ALA A 195 -6.79 15.26 -3.50
C ALA A 195 -7.33 16.63 -3.96
N GLU A 196 -8.58 16.72 -4.46
CA GLU A 196 -9.20 17.99 -4.87
C GLU A 196 -9.32 18.99 -3.71
N LEU A 197 -9.76 18.51 -2.54
CA LEU A 197 -9.82 19.30 -1.31
C LEU A 197 -8.42 19.66 -0.78
N CYS A 198 -7.45 18.76 -0.95
CA CYS A 198 -6.05 18.98 -0.59
C CYS A 198 -5.41 20.09 -1.46
N LEU A 199 -5.61 20.03 -2.78
CA LEU A 199 -5.08 20.98 -3.75
C LEU A 199 -5.76 22.35 -3.62
N SER A 200 -7.09 22.40 -3.56
CA SER A 200 -7.82 23.67 -3.38
C SER A 200 -7.52 24.34 -2.04
N PHE A 201 -7.32 23.57 -0.95
CA PHE A 201 -6.83 24.13 0.31
C PHE A 201 -5.39 24.65 0.19
N PHE A 202 -4.51 23.95 -0.53
CA PHE A 202 -3.13 24.41 -0.77
C PHE A 202 -3.08 25.72 -1.57
N HIS A 203 -3.87 25.88 -2.64
CA HIS A 203 -3.98 27.17 -3.35
C HIS A 203 -4.51 28.28 -2.43
N ARG A 204 -5.50 28.00 -1.55
CA ARG A 204 -5.93 29.00 -0.55
C ARG A 204 -4.84 29.39 0.44
N MET A 205 -3.99 28.45 0.89
CA MET A 205 -2.82 28.78 1.71
C MET A 205 -1.86 29.71 0.95
N VAL A 206 -1.56 29.39 -0.31
CA VAL A 206 -0.71 30.18 -1.21
C VAL A 206 -1.24 31.59 -1.41
N ASP A 207 -2.50 31.72 -1.84
CA ASP A 207 -3.09 33.01 -2.24
C ASP A 207 -3.46 33.88 -1.02
N SER A 208 -3.58 33.30 0.18
CA SER A 208 -3.77 34.06 1.43
C SER A 208 -2.60 34.97 1.81
N GLY A 209 -1.38 34.67 1.32
CA GLY A 209 -0.14 35.41 1.60
C GLY A 209 0.33 35.46 3.07
N THR A 210 -0.51 35.05 4.02
CA THR A 210 -0.28 35.15 5.47
C THR A 210 0.26 33.86 6.09
N ILE A 211 0.13 32.72 5.38
CA ILE A 211 0.65 31.42 5.80
C ILE A 211 1.89 31.10 4.99
N GLY A 212 3.05 30.99 5.65
CA GLY A 212 4.30 30.63 4.98
C GLY A 212 4.28 29.19 4.48
N VAL A 213 4.08 28.99 3.16
CA VAL A 213 4.03 27.66 2.54
C VAL A 213 5.43 27.02 2.50
N THR A 214 5.53 25.76 2.89
CA THR A 214 6.80 25.02 2.96
C THR A 214 6.97 24.03 1.81
N VAL A 215 8.23 23.72 1.46
CA VAL A 215 8.56 22.65 0.49
C VAL A 215 8.03 21.27 0.94
N HIS A 216 7.87 21.06 2.25
CA HIS A 216 7.20 19.86 2.78
C HIS A 216 5.71 19.84 2.45
N SER A 217 5.00 20.97 2.58
CA SER A 217 3.59 21.09 2.18
C SER A 217 3.42 20.88 0.66
N LEU A 218 4.30 21.47 -0.16
CA LEU A 218 4.30 21.29 -1.62
C LEU A 218 4.51 19.81 -2.02
N THR A 219 5.58 19.17 -1.53
CA THR A 219 5.88 17.76 -1.81
C THR A 219 4.78 16.83 -1.26
N LEU A 220 4.10 17.20 -0.17
CA LEU A 220 2.99 16.44 0.38
C LEU A 220 1.79 16.40 -0.59
N VAL A 221 1.43 17.54 -1.21
CA VAL A 221 0.35 17.62 -2.21
C VAL A 221 0.74 16.89 -3.50
N ILE A 222 1.97 17.08 -3.97
CA ILE A 222 2.50 16.43 -5.17
C ILE A 222 2.47 14.90 -5.05
N ASP A 223 2.91 14.31 -3.93
CA ASP A 223 2.80 12.86 -3.71
C ASP A 223 1.33 12.37 -3.63
N GLY A 224 0.37 13.26 -3.35
CA GLY A 224 -1.06 12.96 -3.47
C GLY A 224 -1.52 12.88 -4.93
N LEU A 225 -1.21 13.90 -5.74
CA LEU A 225 -1.53 13.95 -7.17
C LEU A 225 -0.85 12.81 -7.95
N CYS A 226 0.44 12.57 -7.68
CA CYS A 226 1.21 11.47 -8.26
C CYS A 226 0.56 10.09 -8.03
N LYS A 227 0.02 9.84 -6.82
CA LYS A 227 -0.65 8.56 -6.50
C LYS A 227 -1.99 8.36 -7.21
N ARG A 228 -2.65 9.46 -7.60
CA ARG A 228 -3.82 9.45 -8.50
C ARG A 228 -3.46 9.39 -9.99
N ARG A 229 -2.17 9.38 -10.33
CA ARG A 229 -1.61 9.49 -11.69
C ARG A 229 -1.78 10.86 -12.35
N GLU A 230 -2.15 11.89 -11.57
CA GLU A 230 -2.32 13.27 -12.02
C GLU A 230 -0.97 14.02 -12.09
N ILE A 231 0.05 13.45 -12.76
CA ILE A 231 1.41 14.00 -12.70
C ILE A 231 1.52 15.36 -13.42
N GLU A 232 0.78 15.58 -14.51
CA GLU A 232 0.75 16.91 -15.15
C GLU A 232 0.18 18.00 -14.22
N ASN A 233 -0.80 17.68 -13.37
CA ASN A 233 -1.29 18.61 -12.34
C ASN A 233 -0.18 18.91 -11.30
N ALA A 234 0.63 17.92 -10.93
CA ALA A 234 1.78 18.12 -10.06
C ALA A 234 2.89 18.97 -10.72
N LYS A 235 3.11 18.80 -12.03
CA LYS A 235 4.10 19.55 -12.84
C LYS A 235 3.70 21.02 -12.97
N LEU A 236 2.42 21.28 -13.29
CA LEU A 236 1.84 22.62 -13.29
C LEU A 236 1.95 23.30 -11.92
N LEU A 237 1.68 22.58 -10.83
CA LEU A 237 1.81 23.11 -9.47
C LEU A 237 3.27 23.46 -9.11
N VAL A 238 4.24 22.65 -9.55
CA VAL A 238 5.67 22.94 -9.38
C VAL A 238 6.07 24.23 -10.10
N ASP A 239 5.69 24.39 -11.37
CA ASP A 239 6.03 25.59 -12.13
C ASP A 239 5.23 26.83 -11.68
N GLU A 240 4.00 26.68 -11.18
CA GLU A 240 3.27 27.77 -10.50
C GLU A 240 4.05 28.27 -9.27
N MET A 241 4.40 27.37 -8.34
CA MET A 241 5.12 27.75 -7.11
C MET A 241 6.49 28.38 -7.39
N LYS A 242 7.19 27.90 -8.43
CA LYS A 242 8.42 28.51 -8.95
C LYS A 242 8.17 29.91 -9.51
N SER A 243 7.13 30.09 -10.33
CA SER A 243 6.82 31.39 -10.96
C SER A 243 6.36 32.45 -9.95
N LYS A 244 5.60 32.07 -8.91
CA LYS A 244 5.24 32.93 -7.78
C LYS A 244 6.43 33.18 -6.81
N GLY A 245 7.53 32.42 -6.93
CA GLY A 245 8.74 32.56 -6.11
C GLY A 245 8.59 32.13 -4.64
N ILE A 246 7.49 31.46 -4.28
CA ILE A 246 7.11 31.21 -2.87
C ILE A 246 7.90 30.03 -2.28
N VAL A 247 8.16 28.99 -3.09
CA VAL A 247 8.86 27.77 -2.67
C VAL A 247 9.81 27.34 -3.79
N LYS A 248 11.11 27.21 -3.51
CA LYS A 248 12.00 26.45 -4.39
C LYS A 248 11.77 24.94 -4.14
N PRO A 249 11.35 24.14 -5.15
CA PRO A 249 11.26 22.70 -5.02
C PRO A 249 12.64 22.08 -4.71
N ASN A 250 12.67 20.93 -4.04
CA ASN A 250 13.91 20.25 -3.69
C ASN A 250 13.97 18.84 -4.31
N VAL A 251 15.11 18.17 -4.16
CA VAL A 251 15.35 16.83 -4.74
C VAL A 251 14.27 15.79 -4.35
N PHE A 252 13.63 15.90 -3.18
CA PHE A 252 12.51 15.03 -2.81
C PHE A 252 11.26 15.31 -3.64
N THR A 253 10.97 16.58 -3.95
CA THR A 253 9.84 16.97 -4.81
C THR A 253 9.94 16.33 -6.19
N TYR A 254 11.10 16.43 -6.85
CA TYR A 254 11.31 15.79 -8.16
C TYR A 254 11.41 14.26 -8.05
N ASN A 255 12.07 13.69 -7.03
CA ASN A 255 12.12 12.24 -6.84
C ASN A 255 10.72 11.62 -6.69
N THR A 256 9.77 12.31 -6.04
CA THR A 256 8.36 11.88 -5.97
C THR A 256 7.72 11.80 -7.36
N MET A 257 7.91 12.82 -8.21
CA MET A 257 7.37 12.84 -9.58
C MET A 257 8.06 11.82 -10.49
N LEU A 258 9.38 11.69 -10.37
CA LEU A 258 10.21 10.71 -11.08
C LEU A 258 9.74 9.28 -10.79
N ASN A 259 9.55 8.94 -9.51
CA ASN A 259 9.00 7.64 -9.11
C ASN A 259 7.59 7.41 -9.68
N ALA A 260 6.75 8.45 -9.74
CA ALA A 260 5.40 8.33 -10.29
C ALA A 260 5.37 8.05 -11.80
N TYR A 261 6.25 8.66 -12.59
CA TYR A 261 6.39 8.33 -14.03
C TYR A 261 7.02 6.93 -14.21
N ILE A 262 7.99 6.54 -13.38
CA ILE A 262 8.57 5.18 -13.34
C ILE A 262 7.50 4.10 -13.07
N GLU A 263 6.66 4.30 -12.05
CA GLU A 263 5.55 3.38 -11.73
C GLU A 263 4.52 3.25 -12.86
N GLN A 264 4.34 4.32 -13.65
CA GLN A 264 3.46 4.32 -14.83
C GLN A 264 4.14 3.83 -16.12
N LYS A 265 5.48 3.70 -16.11
CA LYS A 265 6.32 3.39 -17.28
C LYS A 265 6.25 4.45 -18.39
N ASP A 266 6.12 5.72 -18.02
CA ASP A 266 6.24 6.86 -18.92
C ASP A 266 7.72 7.26 -19.05
N TYR A 267 8.25 7.16 -20.27
CA TYR A 267 9.64 7.45 -20.59
C TYR A 267 9.87 8.95 -20.79
N SER A 268 8.95 9.60 -21.51
CA SER A 268 8.90 11.04 -21.74
C SER A 268 8.86 11.81 -20.42
N GLY A 269 8.00 11.41 -19.48
CA GLY A 269 7.89 12.05 -18.18
C GLY A 269 9.16 11.94 -17.32
N VAL A 270 9.91 10.84 -17.42
CA VAL A 270 11.21 10.68 -16.75
C VAL A 270 12.25 11.65 -17.31
N ASP A 271 12.42 11.68 -18.63
CA ASP A 271 13.41 12.54 -19.30
C ASP A 271 13.07 14.05 -19.14
N ASP A 272 11.78 14.41 -19.13
CA ASP A 272 11.28 15.75 -18.81
C ASP A 272 11.65 16.18 -17.38
N ILE A 273 11.45 15.31 -16.39
CA ILE A 273 11.75 15.62 -14.98
C ILE A 273 13.25 15.76 -14.75
N LEU A 274 14.09 14.95 -15.39
CA LEU A 274 15.55 15.11 -15.33
C LEU A 274 15.98 16.43 -15.96
N SER A 275 15.43 16.77 -17.13
CA SER A 275 15.69 18.06 -17.80
C SER A 275 15.28 19.26 -16.93
N LEU A 276 14.19 19.14 -16.16
CA LEU A 276 13.77 20.15 -15.17
C LEU A 276 14.72 20.21 -13.96
N MET A 277 15.18 19.08 -13.43
CA MET A 277 16.16 19.04 -12.33
C MET A 277 17.49 19.71 -12.71
N GLU A 278 18.00 19.47 -13.93
CA GLU A 278 19.19 20.14 -14.44
C GLU A 278 18.98 21.65 -14.59
N LYS A 279 17.87 22.06 -15.23
CA LYS A 279 17.49 23.47 -15.43
C LYS A 279 17.32 24.24 -14.11
N ASP A 280 16.71 23.62 -13.11
CA ASP A 280 16.49 24.22 -11.79
C ASP A 280 17.72 24.08 -10.85
N GLN A 281 18.82 23.50 -11.35
CA GLN A 281 20.10 23.26 -10.66
C GLN A 281 19.93 22.45 -9.36
N VAL A 282 19.18 21.35 -9.44
CA VAL A 282 18.86 20.46 -8.32
C VAL A 282 19.82 19.28 -8.32
N VAL A 283 20.78 19.30 -7.39
CA VAL A 283 21.76 18.22 -7.23
C VAL A 283 21.06 16.90 -6.89
N HIS A 284 21.35 15.88 -7.71
CA HIS A 284 20.85 14.51 -7.51
C HIS A 284 21.34 13.94 -6.17
N ASN A 285 20.49 13.17 -5.48
CA ASN A 285 20.87 12.48 -4.25
C ASN A 285 20.87 10.95 -4.43
N VAL A 286 21.28 10.22 -3.39
CA VAL A 286 21.30 8.74 -3.38
C VAL A 286 19.98 8.15 -3.90
N THR A 287 18.83 8.67 -3.43
CA THR A 287 17.50 8.23 -3.87
C THR A 287 17.23 8.50 -5.35
N THR A 288 17.70 9.61 -5.91
CA THR A 288 17.62 9.88 -7.36
C THR A 288 18.36 8.81 -8.14
N TYR A 289 19.57 8.43 -7.70
CA TYR A 289 20.35 7.36 -8.34
C TYR A 289 19.70 5.97 -8.19
N THR A 290 19.12 5.64 -7.03
CA THR A 290 18.34 4.39 -6.86
C THR A 290 17.19 4.31 -7.86
N LEU A 291 16.40 5.39 -7.98
CA LEU A 291 15.26 5.46 -8.91
C LEU A 291 15.70 5.29 -10.38
N LEU A 292 16.81 5.93 -10.78
CA LEU A 292 17.32 5.82 -12.15
C LEU A 292 17.92 4.44 -12.46
N ILE A 293 18.62 3.82 -11.51
CA ILE A 293 19.12 2.44 -11.64
C ILE A 293 17.95 1.46 -11.78
N GLU A 294 16.91 1.61 -10.96
CA GLU A 294 15.71 0.77 -11.06
C GLU A 294 14.92 1.00 -12.34
N TRP A 295 14.84 2.26 -12.81
CA TRP A 295 14.26 2.61 -14.10
C TRP A 295 14.98 1.90 -15.25
N TYR A 296 16.25 2.22 -15.53
CA TYR A 296 16.97 1.64 -16.66
C TYR A 296 17.04 0.11 -16.61
N ALA A 297 17.19 -0.47 -15.42
CA ALA A 297 17.19 -1.92 -15.26
C ALA A 297 15.80 -2.56 -15.51
N SER A 298 14.70 -1.90 -15.13
CA SER A 298 13.34 -2.36 -15.47
C SER A 298 13.07 -2.38 -16.98
N LEU A 299 13.78 -1.56 -17.75
CA LEU A 299 13.76 -1.52 -19.22
C LEU A 299 14.68 -2.57 -19.88
N GLY A 300 15.38 -3.39 -19.09
CA GLY A 300 16.43 -4.30 -19.58
C GLY A 300 17.75 -3.61 -19.96
N LYS A 301 17.86 -2.28 -19.80
CA LYS A 301 19.04 -1.48 -20.13
C LYS A 301 20.09 -1.54 -19.01
N ILE A 302 20.52 -2.75 -18.62
CA ILE A 302 21.47 -2.96 -17.51
C ILE A 302 22.78 -2.20 -17.71
N LYS A 303 23.29 -2.12 -18.95
CA LYS A 303 24.50 -1.33 -19.25
C LYS A 303 24.34 0.17 -18.98
N ASP A 304 23.12 0.70 -19.05
CA ASP A 304 22.85 2.11 -18.74
C ASP A 304 22.64 2.29 -17.22
N ALA A 305 22.02 1.31 -16.55
CA ALA A 305 21.97 1.27 -15.08
C ALA A 305 23.38 1.18 -14.45
N GLU A 306 24.33 0.45 -15.05
CA GLU A 306 25.73 0.45 -14.61
C GLU A 306 26.40 1.81 -14.82
N LYS A 307 26.22 2.48 -15.97
CA LYS A 307 26.73 3.86 -16.18
C LYS A 307 26.24 4.84 -15.12
N ILE A 308 24.96 4.76 -14.75
CA ILE A 308 24.36 5.64 -13.73
C ILE A 308 24.98 5.38 -12.34
N PHE A 309 25.35 4.13 -12.03
CA PHE A 309 26.09 3.77 -10.81
C PHE A 309 27.55 4.27 -10.85
N ASP A 310 28.23 4.17 -11.99
CA ASP A 310 29.58 4.72 -12.17
C ASP A 310 29.60 6.27 -12.13
N GLU A 311 28.57 6.92 -12.68
CA GLU A 311 28.37 8.37 -12.63
C GLU A 311 28.15 8.88 -11.19
N MET A 312 27.43 8.11 -10.37
CA MET A 312 27.23 8.40 -8.96
C MET A 312 28.57 8.54 -8.22
N TYR A 313 29.52 7.64 -8.49
CA TYR A 313 30.90 7.76 -8.00
C TYR A 313 31.67 8.92 -8.59
N ALA A 314 31.53 9.20 -9.90
CA ALA A 314 32.19 10.34 -10.54
C ALA A 314 31.75 11.69 -9.94
N LYS A 315 30.52 11.79 -9.42
CA LYS A 315 29.99 12.94 -8.66
C LYS A 315 30.29 12.89 -7.15
N ASN A 316 31.11 11.93 -6.69
CA ASN A 316 31.49 11.71 -5.28
C ASN A 316 30.31 11.42 -4.33
N ILE A 317 29.20 10.88 -4.84
CA ILE A 317 28.05 10.50 -4.02
C ILE A 317 28.24 9.04 -3.60
N VAL A 318 28.34 8.77 -2.30
CA VAL A 318 28.56 7.42 -1.78
C VAL A 318 27.27 6.58 -1.89
N PRO A 319 27.28 5.43 -2.58
CA PRO A 319 26.13 4.53 -2.60
C PRO A 319 25.87 3.89 -1.25
N ASP A 320 24.59 3.74 -0.90
CA ASP A 320 24.16 3.04 0.30
C ASP A 320 23.80 1.56 0.01
N VAL A 321 23.38 0.84 1.05
CA VAL A 321 22.95 -0.56 0.94
C VAL A 321 21.75 -0.74 -0.02
N TYR A 322 20.92 0.28 -0.24
CA TYR A 322 19.77 0.18 -1.14
C TYR A 322 20.21 0.29 -2.60
N VAL A 323 21.04 1.27 -2.96
CA VAL A 323 21.62 1.39 -4.32
C VAL A 323 22.30 0.08 -4.73
N TYR A 324 23.17 -0.45 -3.86
CA TYR A 324 23.83 -1.75 -4.08
C TYR A 324 22.84 -2.91 -4.20
N THR A 325 21.84 -3.00 -3.30
CA THR A 325 20.84 -4.08 -3.35
C THR A 325 20.05 -4.04 -4.66
N SER A 326 19.71 -2.86 -5.18
CA SER A 326 18.97 -2.73 -6.44
C SER A 326 19.83 -3.14 -7.64
N ILE A 327 21.09 -2.68 -7.77
CA ILE A 327 21.97 -3.08 -8.89
C ILE A 327 22.39 -4.56 -8.81
N ILE A 328 22.56 -5.13 -7.62
CA ILE A 328 22.78 -6.57 -7.41
C ILE A 328 21.53 -7.37 -7.82
N SER A 329 20.35 -7.00 -7.31
CA SER A 329 19.06 -7.64 -7.63
C SER A 329 18.78 -7.65 -9.12
N TRP A 330 19.05 -6.54 -9.82
CA TRP A 330 18.88 -6.47 -11.27
C TRP A 330 19.92 -7.30 -12.02
N ASN A 331 21.20 -7.29 -11.66
CA ASN A 331 22.19 -8.20 -12.26
C ASN A 331 21.82 -9.68 -12.04
N CYS A 332 21.31 -10.07 -10.87
CA CYS A 332 20.77 -11.40 -10.60
C CYS A 332 19.55 -11.74 -11.47
N ARG A 333 18.66 -10.79 -11.74
CA ARG A 333 17.48 -10.99 -12.61
C ARG A 333 17.85 -11.23 -14.08
N PHE A 334 18.91 -10.60 -14.57
CA PHE A 334 19.40 -10.77 -15.95
C PHE A 334 20.50 -11.83 -16.10
N GLY A 335 20.80 -12.62 -15.05
CA GLY A 335 21.76 -13.73 -15.10
C GLY A 335 23.23 -13.33 -15.01
N ASN A 336 23.54 -12.05 -14.75
CA ASN A 336 24.89 -11.51 -14.57
C ASN A 336 25.50 -11.86 -13.20
N ILE A 337 25.39 -13.13 -12.78
CA ILE A 337 25.72 -13.60 -11.42
C ILE A 337 27.14 -13.19 -10.99
N LYS A 338 28.13 -13.30 -11.88
CA LYS A 338 29.52 -12.89 -11.62
C LYS A 338 29.66 -11.40 -11.25
N ARG A 339 28.91 -10.51 -11.89
CA ARG A 339 28.92 -9.06 -11.58
C ARG A 339 28.16 -8.76 -10.29
N ALA A 340 27.08 -9.50 -10.02
CA ALA A 340 26.33 -9.39 -8.76
C ALA A 340 27.20 -9.76 -7.54
N PHE A 341 28.02 -10.81 -7.62
CA PHE A 341 29.01 -11.13 -6.58
C PHE A 341 30.10 -10.04 -6.47
N ALA A 342 30.70 -9.59 -7.58
CA ALA A 342 31.71 -8.53 -7.53
C ALA A 342 31.19 -7.22 -6.88
N LEU A 343 29.91 -6.87 -7.09
CA LEU A 343 29.24 -5.74 -6.44
C LEU A 343 28.99 -5.98 -4.93
N PHE A 344 28.81 -7.23 -4.51
CA PHE A 344 28.67 -7.60 -3.09
C PHE A 344 30.02 -7.61 -2.35
N ASP A 345 31.07 -8.08 -3.02
CA ASP A 345 32.45 -7.99 -2.54
C ASP A 345 32.88 -6.52 -2.41
N GLU A 346 32.47 -5.65 -3.35
CA GLU A 346 32.68 -4.21 -3.28
C GLU A 346 31.93 -3.55 -2.11
N LEU A 347 30.64 -3.89 -1.92
CA LEU A 347 29.82 -3.44 -0.79
C LEU A 347 30.45 -3.82 0.57
N THR A 348 30.85 -5.09 0.71
CA THR A 348 31.42 -5.59 1.97
C THR A 348 32.83 -5.06 2.20
N GLY A 349 33.66 -4.94 1.16
CA GLY A 349 34.99 -4.33 1.22
C GLY A 349 34.98 -2.84 1.58
N ARG A 350 33.90 -2.11 1.27
CA ARG A 350 33.65 -0.74 1.73
C ARG A 350 33.10 -0.65 3.17
N GLY A 351 32.90 -1.78 3.85
CA GLY A 351 32.35 -1.83 5.20
C GLY A 351 30.83 -1.58 5.30
N ILE A 352 30.12 -1.55 4.17
CA ILE A 352 28.66 -1.42 4.15
C ILE A 352 28.07 -2.81 4.45
N LEU A 353 27.23 -2.90 5.49
CA LEU A 353 26.64 -4.17 5.91
C LEU A 353 25.49 -4.59 4.96
N PRO A 354 25.58 -5.75 4.27
CA PRO A 354 24.49 -6.26 3.45
C PRO A 354 23.30 -6.66 4.32
N ASN A 355 22.09 -6.44 3.83
CA ASN A 355 20.85 -6.75 4.54
C ASN A 355 20.14 -7.99 3.96
N ALA A 356 19.02 -8.40 4.57
CA ALA A 356 18.27 -9.59 4.15
C ALA A 356 17.76 -9.53 2.69
N HIS A 357 17.54 -8.34 2.12
CA HIS A 357 17.20 -8.17 0.71
C HIS A 357 18.44 -8.33 -0.19
N THR A 358 19.62 -7.88 0.24
CA THR A 358 20.88 -8.08 -0.47
C THR A 358 21.22 -9.58 -0.60
N TYR A 359 21.13 -10.34 0.49
CA TYR A 359 21.29 -11.80 0.45
C TYR A 359 20.18 -12.49 -0.34
N GLY A 360 18.92 -12.12 -0.11
CA GLY A 360 17.78 -12.69 -0.84
C GLY A 360 17.87 -12.47 -2.36
N ALA A 361 18.42 -11.34 -2.81
CA ALA A 361 18.69 -11.05 -4.21
C ALA A 361 19.75 -12.00 -4.80
N LEU A 362 20.90 -12.16 -4.13
CA LEU A 362 21.96 -13.08 -4.55
C LEU A 362 21.48 -14.54 -4.56
N ILE A 363 20.83 -14.99 -3.47
CA ILE A 363 20.24 -16.34 -3.34
C ILE A 363 19.24 -16.59 -4.48
N SER A 364 18.34 -15.64 -4.79
CA SER A 364 17.43 -15.75 -5.93
C SER A 364 18.16 -15.83 -7.28
N GLY A 365 19.30 -15.14 -7.42
CA GLY A 365 20.17 -15.23 -8.60
C GLY A 365 20.80 -16.62 -8.76
N VAL A 366 21.48 -17.14 -7.73
CA VAL A 366 22.16 -18.45 -7.81
C VAL A 366 21.17 -19.61 -7.93
N CYS A 367 20.02 -19.57 -7.24
CA CYS A 367 18.95 -20.56 -7.40
C CYS A 367 18.38 -20.57 -8.84
N LYS A 368 18.26 -19.41 -9.50
CA LYS A 368 17.86 -19.33 -10.93
C LYS A 368 18.94 -19.85 -11.88
N ALA A 369 20.21 -19.74 -11.49
CA ALA A 369 21.35 -20.30 -12.22
C ALA A 369 21.61 -21.79 -11.90
N GLY A 370 20.80 -22.43 -11.04
CA GLY A 370 20.96 -23.82 -10.59
C GLY A 370 22.12 -24.06 -9.61
N GLN A 371 22.77 -22.99 -9.12
CA GLN A 371 23.97 -23.04 -8.28
C GLN A 371 23.60 -23.16 -6.79
N MET A 372 22.98 -24.28 -6.41
CA MET A 372 22.44 -24.46 -5.06
C MET A 372 23.50 -24.48 -3.96
N GLU A 373 24.70 -25.01 -4.23
CA GLU A 373 25.85 -24.96 -3.29
C GLU A 373 26.19 -23.50 -2.89
N ALA A 374 26.16 -22.58 -3.86
CA ALA A 374 26.38 -21.15 -3.60
C ALA A 374 25.22 -20.52 -2.83
N ALA A 375 23.98 -21.02 -2.99
CA ALA A 375 22.83 -20.59 -2.20
C ALA A 375 22.98 -21.00 -0.73
N GLU A 376 23.45 -22.22 -0.45
CA GLU A 376 23.70 -22.69 0.91
C GLU A 376 24.86 -21.93 1.58
N ILE A 377 25.93 -21.62 0.84
CA ILE A 377 27.03 -20.79 1.35
C ILE A 377 26.52 -19.40 1.76
N LEU A 378 25.73 -18.74 0.89
CA LEU A 378 25.12 -17.44 1.19
C LEU A 378 24.17 -17.48 2.39
N VAL A 379 23.40 -18.56 2.57
CA VAL A 379 22.54 -18.76 3.75
C VAL A 379 23.37 -18.90 5.03
N ASN A 380 24.41 -19.73 5.01
CA ASN A 380 25.28 -19.93 6.17
C ASN A 380 26.01 -18.63 6.53
N GLU A 381 26.49 -17.87 5.54
CA GLU A 381 27.10 -16.55 5.75
C GLU A 381 26.10 -15.55 6.36
N MET A 382 24.90 -15.43 5.78
CA MET A 382 23.81 -14.58 6.27
C MET A 382 23.45 -14.90 7.73
N GLN A 383 23.31 -16.18 8.08
CA GLN A 383 23.04 -16.63 9.44
C GLN A 383 24.23 -16.36 10.38
N SER A 384 25.48 -16.55 9.94
CA SER A 384 26.68 -16.28 10.75
C SER A 384 26.83 -14.80 11.13
N LYS A 385 26.34 -13.89 10.27
CA LYS A 385 26.26 -12.45 10.51
C LYS A 385 25.02 -12.04 11.34
N GLY A 386 24.28 -13.00 11.89
CA GLY A 386 23.11 -12.77 12.74
C GLY A 386 21.85 -12.31 12.00
N ILE A 387 21.83 -12.37 10.66
CA ILE A 387 20.68 -11.93 9.86
C ILE A 387 19.69 -13.10 9.77
N ALA A 388 18.51 -12.92 10.34
CA ALA A 388 17.49 -13.97 10.38
C ALA A 388 16.94 -14.30 8.98
N LEU A 389 16.83 -15.61 8.69
CA LEU A 389 16.10 -16.09 7.52
C LEU A 389 14.62 -15.71 7.61
N ASN A 390 13.99 -15.49 6.45
CA ASN A 390 12.57 -15.25 6.31
C ASN A 390 11.94 -16.25 5.33
N GLN A 391 10.61 -16.32 5.34
CA GLN A 391 9.84 -17.25 4.51
C GLN A 391 10.08 -17.08 2.99
N VAL A 392 10.39 -15.85 2.53
CA VAL A 392 10.70 -15.58 1.12
C VAL A 392 12.01 -16.28 0.70
N ILE A 393 13.01 -16.33 1.58
CA ILE A 393 14.28 -17.02 1.31
C ILE A 393 14.09 -18.53 1.31
N PHE A 394 13.33 -19.09 2.26
CA PHE A 394 12.96 -20.53 2.23
C PHE A 394 12.26 -20.90 0.91
N ASN A 395 11.18 -20.20 0.57
CA ASN A 395 10.44 -20.41 -0.69
C ASN A 395 11.37 -20.26 -1.93
N THR A 396 12.31 -19.30 -1.93
CA THR A 396 13.28 -19.10 -3.04
C THR A 396 14.23 -20.29 -3.23
N ILE A 397 14.71 -20.89 -2.14
CA ILE A 397 15.65 -22.03 -2.19
C ILE A 397 14.90 -23.32 -2.51
N MET A 398 13.67 -23.49 -1.98
CA MET A 398 12.77 -24.60 -2.35
C MET A 398 12.48 -24.59 -3.86
N ASP A 399 12.20 -23.42 -4.44
CA ASP A 399 12.01 -23.26 -5.90
C ASP A 399 13.30 -23.57 -6.68
N GLY A 400 14.47 -23.23 -6.16
CA GLY A 400 15.77 -23.66 -6.69
C GLY A 400 15.91 -25.19 -6.76
N TYR A 401 15.71 -25.88 -5.63
CA TYR A 401 15.76 -27.35 -5.57
C TYR A 401 14.70 -28.01 -6.48
N CYS A 402 13.47 -27.49 -6.50
CA CYS A 402 12.41 -27.96 -7.40
C CYS A 402 12.71 -27.74 -8.89
N LYS A 403 13.56 -26.77 -9.25
CA LYS A 403 13.98 -26.52 -10.65
C LYS A 403 15.08 -27.46 -11.13
N ILE A 404 16.00 -27.85 -10.24
CA ILE A 404 17.06 -28.83 -10.57
C ILE A 404 16.63 -30.29 -10.31
N GLY A 405 15.37 -30.52 -9.91
CA GLY A 405 14.80 -31.85 -9.71
C GLY A 405 15.10 -32.51 -8.35
N MET A 406 15.82 -31.82 -7.46
CA MET A 406 16.17 -32.30 -6.11
C MET A 406 14.98 -32.14 -5.13
N MET A 407 13.87 -32.80 -5.44
CA MET A 407 12.60 -32.68 -4.73
C MET A 407 12.71 -32.96 -3.22
N ASP A 408 13.47 -34.00 -2.86
CA ASP A 408 13.57 -34.44 -1.47
C ASP A 408 14.23 -33.37 -0.59
N GLU A 409 15.11 -32.53 -1.16
CA GLU A 409 15.73 -31.41 -0.45
C GLU A 409 14.79 -30.21 -0.30
N ALA A 410 13.90 -29.97 -1.27
CA ALA A 410 12.83 -28.99 -1.14
C ALA A 410 11.83 -29.39 -0.03
N LEU A 411 11.58 -30.69 0.14
CA LEU A 411 10.76 -31.24 1.24
C LEU A 411 11.48 -31.13 2.60
N ARG A 412 12.75 -31.55 2.69
CA ARG A 412 13.56 -31.36 3.93
C ARG A 412 13.64 -29.88 4.34
N LEU A 413 13.72 -28.97 3.37
CA LEU A 413 13.74 -27.53 3.64
C LEU A 413 12.36 -26.99 4.10
N GLN A 414 11.25 -27.59 3.67
CA GLN A 414 9.92 -27.30 4.21
C GLN A 414 9.81 -27.72 5.69
N ASP A 415 10.31 -28.89 6.06
CA ASP A 415 10.34 -29.34 7.47
C ASP A 415 11.22 -28.43 8.35
N ILE A 416 12.37 -27.98 7.81
CA ILE A 416 13.24 -26.99 8.47
C ILE A 416 12.55 -25.63 8.62
N MET A 417 11.70 -25.24 7.68
CA MET A 417 10.89 -24.02 7.74
C MET A 417 9.78 -24.12 8.81
N GLU A 418 8.99 -25.21 8.79
CA GLU A 418 7.91 -25.42 9.78
C GLU A 418 8.46 -25.59 11.21
N SER A 419 9.59 -26.29 11.40
CA SER A 419 10.25 -26.42 12.71
C SER A 419 10.86 -25.12 13.26
N LYS A 420 11.18 -24.15 12.37
CA LYS A 420 11.57 -22.78 12.76
C LYS A 420 10.36 -21.86 13.03
N GLY A 421 9.13 -22.38 12.98
CA GLY A 421 7.90 -21.67 13.29
C GLY A 421 7.26 -20.92 12.11
N PHE A 422 7.84 -21.01 10.90
CA PHE A 422 7.25 -20.45 9.69
C PHE A 422 6.24 -21.45 9.11
N LYS A 423 4.95 -21.10 9.10
CA LYS A 423 3.91 -21.96 8.51
C LYS A 423 3.99 -21.92 6.98
N SER A 424 3.99 -23.09 6.34
CA SER A 424 3.90 -23.20 4.88
C SER A 424 2.73 -22.38 4.33
N ASP A 425 3.01 -21.52 3.36
CA ASP A 425 2.00 -20.66 2.74
C ASP A 425 1.60 -21.17 1.35
N VAL A 426 0.65 -20.46 0.71
CA VAL A 426 0.17 -20.78 -0.64
C VAL A 426 1.32 -20.84 -1.66
N PHE A 427 2.41 -20.10 -1.45
CA PHE A 427 3.59 -20.17 -2.31
C PHE A 427 4.42 -21.43 -2.02
N SER A 428 4.68 -21.78 -0.76
CA SER A 428 5.38 -23.03 -0.37
C SER A 428 4.73 -24.26 -1.02
N TYR A 429 3.39 -24.36 -0.95
CA TYR A 429 2.62 -25.45 -1.55
C TYR A 429 2.72 -25.47 -3.09
N ASN A 430 2.55 -24.33 -3.74
CA ASN A 430 2.61 -24.23 -5.21
C ASN A 430 4.00 -24.51 -5.77
N ILE A 431 5.07 -24.14 -5.05
CA ILE A 431 6.46 -24.39 -5.46
C ILE A 431 6.73 -25.89 -5.55
N ILE A 432 6.45 -26.62 -4.47
CA ILE A 432 6.65 -28.08 -4.42
C ILE A 432 5.69 -28.78 -5.40
N GLY A 433 4.41 -28.38 -5.45
CA GLY A 433 3.43 -28.92 -6.40
C GLY A 433 3.87 -28.77 -7.86
N SER A 434 4.40 -27.60 -8.24
CA SER A 434 4.97 -27.35 -9.58
C SER A 434 6.23 -28.19 -9.84
N GLY A 435 7.11 -28.35 -8.84
CA GLY A 435 8.27 -29.24 -8.93
C GLY A 435 7.90 -30.70 -9.14
N LEU A 436 6.91 -31.20 -8.39
CA LEU A 436 6.39 -32.56 -8.52
C LEU A 436 5.78 -32.79 -9.92
N CYS A 437 5.03 -31.81 -10.45
CA CYS A 437 4.51 -31.87 -11.82
C CYS A 437 5.61 -31.93 -12.89
N LYS A 438 6.72 -31.21 -12.72
CA LYS A 438 7.89 -31.29 -13.63
C LYS A 438 8.56 -32.66 -13.62
N LEU A 439 8.52 -33.35 -12.47
CA LEU A 439 9.02 -34.72 -12.29
C LEU A 439 7.99 -35.80 -12.66
N ASN A 440 6.82 -35.42 -13.22
CA ASN A 440 5.68 -36.30 -13.49
C ASN A 440 5.10 -37.02 -12.24
N ARG A 441 5.41 -36.53 -11.04
CA ARG A 441 4.88 -37.03 -9.74
C ARG A 441 3.49 -36.44 -9.46
N TYR A 442 2.59 -36.54 -10.44
CA TYR A 442 1.29 -35.85 -10.48
C TYR A 442 0.40 -36.17 -9.27
N GLU A 443 0.28 -37.44 -8.92
CA GLU A 443 -0.47 -37.93 -7.76
C GLU A 443 0.03 -37.35 -6.41
N GLU A 444 1.33 -37.11 -6.27
CA GLU A 444 1.88 -36.46 -5.07
C GLU A 444 1.60 -34.97 -5.06
N ALA A 445 1.71 -34.28 -6.21
CA ALA A 445 1.33 -32.88 -6.34
C ALA A 445 -0.16 -32.66 -6.02
N LYS A 446 -1.01 -33.57 -6.50
CA LYS A 446 -2.47 -33.58 -6.28
C LYS A 446 -2.82 -33.73 -4.81
N ARG A 447 -2.21 -34.68 -4.09
CA ARG A 447 -2.37 -34.84 -2.64
C ARG A 447 -1.87 -33.62 -1.86
N LEU A 448 -0.68 -33.11 -2.20
CA LEU A 448 -0.08 -31.97 -1.53
C LEU A 448 -0.94 -30.70 -1.62
N LEU A 449 -1.50 -30.42 -2.81
CA LEU A 449 -2.41 -29.29 -3.06
C LEU A 449 -3.83 -29.50 -2.51
N MET A 450 -4.17 -30.71 -2.04
CA MET A 450 -5.37 -30.94 -1.22
C MET A 450 -5.10 -30.71 0.26
N THR A 451 -3.98 -31.24 0.79
CA THR A 451 -3.62 -31.09 2.20
C THR A 451 -3.33 -29.64 2.61
N MET A 452 -3.04 -28.73 1.66
CA MET A 452 -3.03 -27.29 1.96
C MET A 452 -4.39 -26.81 2.50
N VAL A 453 -5.51 -27.32 1.97
CA VAL A 453 -6.87 -26.96 2.38
C VAL A 453 -7.18 -27.53 3.77
N GLU A 454 -6.73 -28.75 4.04
CA GLU A 454 -6.85 -29.42 5.35
C GLU A 454 -6.05 -28.68 6.44
N LYS A 455 -4.86 -28.16 6.10
CA LYS A 455 -4.05 -27.26 6.94
C LYS A 455 -4.59 -25.81 7.01
N GLY A 456 -5.72 -25.51 6.37
CA GLY A 456 -6.38 -24.20 6.42
C GLY A 456 -5.77 -23.12 5.51
N VAL A 457 -4.91 -23.49 4.55
CA VAL A 457 -4.32 -22.59 3.55
C VAL A 457 -5.24 -22.52 2.33
N ALA A 458 -5.71 -21.33 1.99
CA ALA A 458 -6.59 -21.13 0.84
C ALA A 458 -5.82 -21.35 -0.50
N PRO A 459 -6.30 -22.23 -1.40
CA PRO A 459 -5.77 -22.33 -2.76
C PRO A 459 -6.07 -21.07 -3.57
N ASN A 460 -5.07 -20.57 -4.30
CA ASN A 460 -5.21 -19.46 -5.23
C ASN A 460 -5.26 -19.95 -6.70
N ILE A 461 -5.38 -19.03 -7.66
CA ILE A 461 -5.34 -19.33 -9.12
C ILE A 461 -4.21 -20.28 -9.51
N VAL A 462 -2.99 -20.13 -8.96
CA VAL A 462 -1.84 -21.01 -9.30
C VAL A 462 -2.03 -22.43 -8.77
N SER A 463 -2.65 -22.55 -7.59
CA SER A 463 -2.96 -23.86 -6.97
C SER A 463 -4.00 -24.60 -7.83
N PHE A 464 -5.07 -23.90 -8.21
CA PHE A 464 -6.14 -24.44 -9.05
C PHE A 464 -5.67 -24.74 -10.49
N THR A 465 -4.87 -23.89 -11.12
CA THR A 465 -4.32 -24.17 -12.46
C THR A 465 -3.39 -25.38 -12.46
N THR A 466 -2.60 -25.57 -11.41
CA THR A 466 -1.78 -26.79 -11.24
C THR A 466 -2.65 -28.03 -11.08
N LEU A 467 -3.72 -27.99 -10.27
CA LEU A 467 -4.69 -29.09 -10.15
C LEU A 467 -5.44 -29.38 -11.47
N MET A 468 -5.77 -28.35 -12.26
CA MET A 468 -6.37 -28.54 -13.58
C MET A 468 -5.40 -29.18 -14.58
N ASP A 469 -4.15 -28.70 -14.67
CA ASP A 469 -3.10 -29.28 -15.53
C ASP A 469 -2.83 -30.75 -15.20
N ILE A 470 -2.75 -31.10 -13.91
CA ILE A 470 -2.69 -32.49 -13.42
C ILE A 470 -3.86 -33.30 -13.99
N CYS A 471 -5.11 -32.89 -13.76
CA CYS A 471 -6.28 -33.66 -14.18
C CYS A 471 -6.45 -33.72 -15.71
N CYS A 472 -6.05 -32.69 -16.45
CA CYS A 472 -5.99 -32.72 -17.91
C CYS A 472 -4.94 -33.72 -18.43
N LYS A 473 -3.81 -33.89 -17.73
CA LYS A 473 -2.78 -34.90 -18.07
C LYS A 473 -3.17 -36.32 -17.66
N GLU A 474 -3.96 -36.46 -16.60
CA GLU A 474 -4.58 -37.73 -16.17
C GLU A 474 -5.74 -38.18 -17.08
N GLY A 475 -6.19 -37.34 -18.03
CA GLY A 475 -7.35 -37.64 -18.90
C GLY A 475 -8.69 -37.53 -18.18
N ASN A 476 -8.78 -36.66 -17.17
CA ASN A 476 -9.95 -36.44 -16.32
C ASN A 476 -10.43 -34.98 -16.40
N ILE A 477 -10.90 -34.54 -17.58
CA ILE A 477 -11.42 -33.17 -17.74
C ILE A 477 -12.58 -32.86 -16.80
N ALA A 478 -13.37 -33.85 -16.37
CA ALA A 478 -14.50 -33.64 -15.47
C ALA A 478 -14.05 -33.14 -14.08
N GLU A 479 -12.89 -33.58 -13.61
CA GLU A 479 -12.28 -33.08 -12.38
C GLU A 479 -11.60 -31.72 -12.58
N ALA A 480 -10.93 -31.49 -13.72
CA ALA A 480 -10.41 -30.15 -14.06
C ALA A 480 -11.52 -29.09 -14.15
N GLU A 481 -12.65 -29.41 -14.80
CA GLU A 481 -13.83 -28.55 -14.91
C GLU A 481 -14.50 -28.33 -13.53
N ARG A 482 -14.42 -29.30 -12.61
CA ARG A 482 -14.82 -29.11 -11.20
C ARG A 482 -13.93 -28.05 -10.53
N PHE A 483 -12.62 -28.16 -10.67
CA PHE A 483 -11.68 -27.17 -10.12
C PHE A 483 -11.83 -25.77 -10.73
N PHE A 484 -12.12 -25.66 -12.03
CA PHE A 484 -12.41 -24.38 -12.68
C PHE A 484 -13.62 -23.69 -12.03
N ARG A 485 -14.71 -24.42 -11.81
CA ARG A 485 -15.92 -23.89 -11.13
C ARG A 485 -15.67 -23.61 -9.64
N ASP A 486 -14.84 -24.40 -8.97
CA ASP A 486 -14.55 -24.21 -7.54
C ASP A 486 -13.56 -23.05 -7.29
N MET A 487 -12.79 -22.63 -8.31
CA MET A 487 -12.06 -21.36 -8.31
C MET A 487 -13.05 -20.18 -8.25
N GLU A 488 -13.99 -20.10 -9.19
CA GLU A 488 -14.99 -19.03 -9.24
C GLU A 488 -15.84 -18.95 -7.96
N LYS A 489 -16.31 -20.10 -7.44
CA LYS A 489 -17.10 -20.16 -6.19
C LYS A 489 -16.36 -19.63 -4.95
N LYS A 490 -15.02 -19.72 -4.91
CA LYS A 490 -14.21 -19.20 -3.80
C LYS A 490 -13.82 -17.72 -3.96
N GLY A 491 -14.26 -17.07 -5.04
CA GLY A 491 -14.00 -15.65 -5.32
C GLY A 491 -12.70 -15.38 -6.06
N GLU A 492 -11.89 -16.40 -6.36
CA GLU A 492 -10.75 -16.31 -7.26
C GLU A 492 -11.27 -16.09 -8.69
N ARG A 493 -10.80 -15.04 -9.38
CA ARG A 493 -11.24 -14.74 -10.75
C ARG A 493 -10.38 -15.52 -11.77
N PRO A 494 -10.97 -16.36 -12.63
CA PRO A 494 -10.23 -16.99 -13.72
C PRO A 494 -9.56 -15.94 -14.62
N ASN A 495 -8.32 -16.21 -15.01
CA ASN A 495 -7.56 -15.39 -15.95
C ASN A 495 -7.26 -16.18 -17.23
N THR A 496 -6.52 -15.58 -18.18
CA THR A 496 -6.13 -16.23 -19.44
C THR A 496 -5.45 -17.59 -19.22
N ILE A 497 -4.62 -17.74 -18.18
CA ILE A 497 -3.95 -19.01 -17.84
C ILE A 497 -4.97 -20.06 -17.36
N SER A 498 -5.94 -19.66 -16.52
CA SER A 498 -7.04 -20.53 -16.09
C SER A 498 -7.83 -21.06 -17.29
N TYR A 499 -8.20 -20.18 -18.22
CA TYR A 499 -8.93 -20.57 -19.44
C TYR A 499 -8.09 -21.45 -20.37
N ASN A 500 -6.82 -21.10 -20.61
CA ASN A 500 -5.91 -21.90 -21.43
C ASN A 500 -5.75 -23.32 -20.89
N SER A 501 -5.66 -23.49 -19.57
CA SER A 501 -5.51 -24.81 -18.93
C SER A 501 -6.70 -25.74 -19.18
N ILE A 502 -7.93 -25.21 -19.14
CA ILE A 502 -9.15 -25.99 -19.35
C ILE A 502 -9.48 -26.16 -20.85
N ILE A 503 -9.21 -25.15 -21.68
CA ILE A 503 -9.30 -25.21 -23.15
C ILE A 503 -8.36 -26.29 -23.70
N ASP A 504 -7.11 -26.32 -23.26
CA ASP A 504 -6.11 -27.32 -23.65
C ASP A 504 -6.53 -28.75 -23.29
N GLY A 505 -7.14 -28.94 -22.10
CA GLY A 505 -7.72 -30.21 -21.70
C GLY A 505 -8.87 -30.66 -22.60
N PHE A 506 -9.87 -29.80 -22.84
CA PHE A 506 -10.97 -30.12 -23.77
C PHE A 506 -10.48 -30.36 -25.21
N SER A 507 -9.45 -29.63 -25.66
CA SER A 507 -8.82 -29.83 -26.98
C SER A 507 -8.07 -31.15 -27.09
N LYS A 508 -7.35 -31.59 -26.05
CA LYS A 508 -6.66 -32.89 -26.01
C LYS A 508 -7.63 -34.07 -25.96
N GLU A 509 -8.77 -33.93 -25.29
CA GLU A 509 -9.87 -34.91 -25.35
C GLU A 509 -10.72 -34.82 -26.63
N GLY A 510 -10.38 -33.92 -27.59
CA GLY A 510 -11.11 -33.74 -28.85
C GLY A 510 -12.50 -33.09 -28.71
N LYS A 511 -12.88 -32.65 -27.51
CA LYS A 511 -14.15 -32.01 -27.13
C LYS A 511 -14.21 -30.53 -27.58
N MET A 512 -13.82 -30.26 -28.82
CA MET A 512 -13.58 -28.91 -29.36
C MET A 512 -14.78 -27.96 -29.22
N LYS A 513 -16.03 -28.44 -29.21
CA LYS A 513 -17.22 -27.60 -28.99
C LYS A 513 -17.17 -26.85 -27.66
N GLU A 514 -16.75 -27.50 -26.57
CA GLU A 514 -16.61 -26.84 -25.27
C GLU A 514 -15.35 -25.96 -25.22
N ALA A 515 -14.26 -26.33 -25.91
CA ALA A 515 -13.06 -25.52 -26.01
C ALA A 515 -13.32 -24.16 -26.72
N HIS A 516 -14.04 -24.17 -27.86
CA HIS A 516 -14.47 -22.93 -28.55
C HIS A 516 -15.46 -22.11 -27.73
N LYS A 517 -16.39 -22.77 -27.02
CA LYS A 517 -17.32 -22.10 -26.09
C LYS A 517 -16.58 -21.37 -24.97
N LEU A 518 -15.54 -21.98 -24.40
CA LEU A 518 -14.67 -21.35 -23.39
C LEU A 518 -13.84 -20.18 -23.95
N LYS A 519 -13.37 -20.25 -25.20
CA LYS A 519 -12.75 -19.11 -25.92
C LYS A 519 -13.73 -17.92 -26.02
N ASN A 520 -14.97 -18.19 -26.39
CA ASN A 520 -16.00 -17.15 -26.50
C ASN A 520 -16.40 -16.61 -25.11
N GLU A 521 -16.40 -17.46 -24.08
CA GLU A 521 -16.68 -17.05 -22.70
C GLU A 521 -15.60 -16.09 -22.17
N MET A 522 -14.32 -16.42 -22.32
CA MET A 522 -13.24 -15.54 -21.87
C MET A 522 -13.26 -14.17 -22.57
N GLU A 523 -13.55 -14.13 -23.87
CA GLU A 523 -13.75 -12.88 -24.62
C GLU A 523 -14.91 -12.05 -24.05
N SER A 524 -16.06 -12.68 -23.76
CA SER A 524 -17.21 -11.98 -23.16
C SER A 524 -16.98 -11.52 -21.71
N LYS A 525 -16.06 -12.15 -20.97
CA LYS A 525 -15.56 -11.66 -19.67
C LYS A 525 -14.44 -10.60 -19.81
N GLY A 526 -14.09 -10.18 -21.02
CA GLY A 526 -13.09 -9.13 -21.29
C GLY A 526 -11.63 -9.60 -21.21
N LEU A 527 -11.38 -10.91 -21.21
CA LEU A 527 -10.05 -11.48 -21.31
C LEU A 527 -9.66 -11.64 -22.78
N ILE A 528 -8.42 -11.30 -23.11
CA ILE A 528 -7.89 -11.42 -24.48
C ILE A 528 -7.30 -12.82 -24.67
N PRO A 529 -7.75 -13.61 -25.68
CA PRO A 529 -7.10 -14.85 -26.07
C PRO A 529 -5.65 -14.62 -26.51
N ASP A 530 -4.74 -15.47 -26.05
CA ASP A 530 -3.30 -15.34 -26.30
C ASP A 530 -2.78 -16.46 -27.24
N VAL A 531 -1.46 -16.45 -27.46
CA VAL A 531 -0.76 -17.46 -28.26
C VAL A 531 -1.04 -18.90 -27.78
N TYR A 532 -1.22 -19.12 -26.48
CA TYR A 532 -1.54 -20.45 -25.95
C TYR A 532 -3.01 -20.81 -26.18
N THR A 533 -3.95 -19.86 -26.04
CA THR A 533 -5.36 -20.09 -26.36
C THR A 533 -5.54 -20.60 -27.80
N TYR A 534 -4.92 -19.92 -28.76
CA TYR A 534 -4.97 -20.36 -30.16
C TYR A 534 -4.17 -21.65 -30.39
N THR A 535 -2.97 -21.79 -29.83
CA THR A 535 -2.15 -23.00 -30.02
C THR A 535 -2.86 -24.27 -29.54
N SER A 536 -3.52 -24.23 -28.38
CA SER A 536 -4.28 -25.38 -27.86
C SER A 536 -5.51 -25.70 -28.73
N LEU A 537 -6.26 -24.69 -29.19
CA LEU A 537 -7.39 -24.91 -30.10
C LEU A 537 -6.94 -25.49 -31.45
N ILE A 538 -5.91 -24.91 -32.06
CA ILE A 538 -5.28 -25.36 -33.31
C ILE A 538 -4.81 -26.81 -33.18
N HIS A 539 -4.08 -27.13 -32.11
CA HIS A 539 -3.59 -28.48 -31.83
C HIS A 539 -4.74 -29.48 -31.65
N GLY A 540 -5.83 -29.09 -31.00
CA GLY A 540 -7.04 -29.90 -30.86
C GLY A 540 -7.76 -30.18 -32.20
N GLU A 541 -7.91 -29.17 -33.06
CA GLU A 541 -8.47 -29.38 -34.41
C GLU A 541 -7.55 -30.26 -35.28
N CYS A 542 -6.23 -30.08 -35.20
CA CYS A 542 -5.26 -30.93 -35.90
C CYS A 542 -5.27 -32.39 -35.39
N ILE A 543 -5.39 -32.63 -34.08
CA ILE A 543 -5.57 -33.99 -33.51
C ILE A 543 -6.88 -34.61 -34.02
N ALA A 544 -7.94 -33.81 -34.09
CA ALA A 544 -9.26 -34.28 -34.49
C ALA A 544 -9.48 -34.29 -36.03
N GLY A 545 -8.42 -34.15 -36.83
CA GLY A 545 -8.45 -34.26 -38.30
C GLY A 545 -9.20 -33.15 -39.02
N ARG A 546 -9.38 -31.96 -38.42
CA ARG A 546 -10.07 -30.80 -39.01
C ARG A 546 -9.09 -29.68 -39.30
N VAL A 547 -8.11 -29.96 -40.17
CA VAL A 547 -6.97 -29.06 -40.39
C VAL A 547 -7.39 -27.73 -41.03
N ASP A 548 -8.50 -27.68 -41.78
CA ASP A 548 -9.08 -26.41 -42.26
C ASP A 548 -9.58 -25.51 -41.12
N GLU A 549 -10.13 -26.04 -40.04
CA GLU A 549 -10.50 -25.22 -38.87
C GLU A 549 -9.25 -24.78 -38.08
N ALA A 550 -8.22 -25.63 -38.00
CA ALA A 550 -6.92 -25.24 -37.46
C ALA A 550 -6.28 -24.09 -38.28
N MET A 551 -6.35 -24.15 -39.62
CA MET A 551 -5.88 -23.09 -40.51
C MET A 551 -6.71 -21.80 -40.38
N LYS A 552 -8.03 -21.89 -40.19
CA LYS A 552 -8.87 -20.71 -39.91
C LYS A 552 -8.46 -20.04 -38.60
N LEU A 553 -8.25 -20.81 -37.53
CA LEU A 553 -7.77 -20.32 -36.23
C LEU A 553 -6.38 -19.66 -36.33
N PHE A 554 -5.44 -20.29 -37.04
CA PHE A 554 -4.09 -19.73 -37.27
C PHE A 554 -4.17 -18.37 -38.00
N ASN A 555 -5.00 -18.29 -39.05
CA ASN A 555 -5.21 -17.03 -39.76
C ASN A 555 -5.99 -15.98 -38.92
N GLU A 556 -6.88 -16.39 -38.02
CA GLU A 556 -7.57 -15.48 -37.08
C GLU A 556 -6.57 -14.85 -36.08
N MET A 557 -5.70 -15.69 -35.51
CA MET A 557 -4.62 -15.30 -34.60
C MET A 557 -3.69 -14.26 -35.23
N CYS A 558 -3.22 -14.52 -36.46
CA CYS A 558 -2.36 -13.59 -37.20
C CYS A 558 -3.07 -12.26 -37.52
N ARG A 559 -4.35 -12.29 -37.93
CA ARG A 559 -5.16 -11.07 -38.17
C ARG A 559 -5.39 -10.23 -36.91
N ARG A 560 -5.32 -10.83 -35.72
CA ARG A 560 -5.39 -10.14 -34.42
C ARG A 560 -4.03 -9.61 -33.93
N GLY A 561 -2.96 -9.75 -34.72
CA GLY A 561 -1.61 -9.31 -34.35
C GLY A 561 -0.92 -10.19 -33.30
N ILE A 562 -1.45 -11.39 -33.04
CA ILE A 562 -0.85 -12.33 -32.09
C ILE A 562 0.21 -13.15 -32.83
N THR A 563 1.48 -12.97 -32.46
CA THR A 563 2.61 -13.67 -33.08
C THR A 563 2.60 -15.16 -32.77
N ALA A 564 2.61 -16.01 -33.80
CA ALA A 564 2.78 -17.45 -33.66
C ALA A 564 4.16 -17.80 -33.07
N ASN A 565 4.20 -18.84 -32.23
CA ASN A 565 5.45 -19.35 -31.66
C ASN A 565 5.81 -20.71 -32.29
N VAL A 566 6.98 -21.25 -31.91
CA VAL A 566 7.48 -22.56 -32.37
C VAL A 566 6.39 -23.65 -32.26
N VAL A 567 5.74 -23.76 -31.09
CA VAL A 567 4.71 -24.78 -30.83
C VAL A 567 3.47 -24.58 -31.72
N THR A 568 3.08 -23.32 -31.99
CA THR A 568 1.98 -23.01 -32.91
C THR A 568 2.28 -23.53 -34.32
N TYR A 569 3.46 -23.21 -34.87
CA TYR A 569 3.89 -23.71 -36.19
C TYR A 569 4.02 -25.24 -36.19
N THR A 570 4.66 -25.84 -35.19
CA THR A 570 4.79 -27.30 -35.05
C THR A 570 3.43 -28.00 -35.08
N ALA A 571 2.41 -27.45 -34.40
CA ALA A 571 1.06 -28.01 -34.39
C ALA A 571 0.40 -28.01 -35.78
N VAL A 572 0.42 -26.86 -36.47
CA VAL A 572 -0.18 -26.74 -37.82
C VAL A 572 0.55 -27.58 -38.85
N ILE A 573 1.89 -27.50 -38.89
CA ILE A 573 2.74 -28.25 -39.83
C ILE A 573 2.54 -29.76 -39.63
N SER A 574 2.49 -30.23 -38.36
CA SER A 574 2.23 -31.64 -38.07
C SER A 574 0.80 -32.07 -38.43
N GLY A 575 -0.18 -31.18 -38.38
CA GLY A 575 -1.54 -31.42 -38.87
C GLY A 575 -1.57 -31.59 -40.40
N LEU A 576 -1.04 -30.61 -41.13
CA LEU A 576 -0.98 -30.61 -42.61
C LEU A 576 -0.21 -31.83 -43.15
N SER A 577 0.94 -32.17 -42.56
CA SER A 577 1.75 -33.34 -42.94
C SER A 577 1.07 -34.69 -42.63
N LYS A 578 0.09 -34.71 -41.72
CA LYS A 578 -0.73 -35.90 -41.45
C LYS A 578 -1.86 -36.05 -42.46
N GLU A 579 -2.47 -34.94 -42.87
CA GLU A 579 -3.53 -34.85 -43.90
C GLU A 579 -2.97 -35.01 -45.33
N GLY A 580 -1.67 -34.75 -45.56
CA GLY A 580 -0.99 -34.88 -46.86
C GLY A 580 -0.87 -33.56 -47.63
N ARG A 581 -1.03 -32.41 -46.96
CA ARG A 581 -0.94 -31.06 -47.57
C ARG A 581 0.46 -30.50 -47.46
N ASP A 582 1.38 -31.18 -48.13
CA ASP A 582 2.82 -30.91 -48.02
C ASP A 582 3.18 -29.48 -48.45
N ASP A 583 2.59 -28.95 -49.52
CA ASP A 583 2.82 -27.57 -49.98
C ASP A 583 2.43 -26.50 -48.94
N ASP A 584 1.32 -26.71 -48.22
CA ASP A 584 0.90 -25.82 -47.12
C ASP A 584 1.88 -25.94 -45.93
N ALA A 585 2.34 -27.16 -45.63
CA ALA A 585 3.26 -27.43 -44.52
C ALA A 585 4.65 -26.82 -44.76
N PHE A 586 5.22 -26.98 -45.96
CA PHE A 586 6.49 -26.36 -46.34
C PHE A 586 6.38 -24.83 -46.41
N ARG A 587 5.25 -24.27 -46.88
CA ARG A 587 5.06 -22.80 -46.88
C ARG A 587 5.09 -22.21 -45.46
N LEU A 588 4.51 -22.88 -44.48
CA LEU A 588 4.54 -22.45 -43.08
C LEU A 588 5.91 -22.66 -42.41
N TYR A 589 6.67 -23.68 -42.81
CA TYR A 589 8.08 -23.83 -42.39
C TYR A 589 8.92 -22.64 -42.88
N ASP A 590 8.74 -22.25 -44.13
CA ASP A 590 9.40 -21.11 -44.76
C ASP A 590 9.05 -19.77 -44.09
N GLU A 591 7.80 -19.61 -43.65
CA GLU A 591 7.32 -18.46 -42.88
C GLU A 591 7.95 -18.42 -41.47
N MET A 592 7.95 -19.55 -40.76
CA MET A 592 8.56 -19.72 -39.44
C MET A 592 10.05 -19.33 -39.45
N MET A 593 10.80 -19.78 -40.47
CA MET A 593 12.21 -19.42 -40.66
C MET A 593 12.41 -17.92 -40.93
N LYS A 594 11.51 -17.28 -41.71
CA LYS A 594 11.55 -15.83 -41.98
C LYS A 594 11.25 -14.98 -40.73
N MET A 595 10.48 -15.52 -39.79
CA MET A 595 10.24 -14.91 -38.47
C MET A 595 11.42 -15.10 -37.49
N GLY A 596 12.51 -15.77 -37.90
CA GLY A 596 13.67 -16.03 -37.04
C GLY A 596 13.45 -17.10 -35.97
N LEU A 597 12.39 -17.89 -36.07
CA LEU A 597 12.08 -18.97 -35.14
C LEU A 597 12.86 -20.24 -35.52
N THR A 598 13.54 -20.86 -34.57
CA THR A 598 14.24 -22.14 -34.75
C THR A 598 13.24 -23.31 -34.72
N PRO A 599 13.13 -24.14 -35.77
CA PRO A 599 12.27 -25.33 -35.76
C PRO A 599 12.76 -26.39 -34.76
N ASP A 600 11.81 -27.10 -34.15
CA ASP A 600 12.10 -28.24 -33.27
C ASP A 600 12.19 -29.57 -34.06
N ASP A 601 12.68 -30.62 -33.40
CA ASP A 601 12.80 -31.96 -34.00
C ASP A 601 11.47 -32.51 -34.51
N ARG A 602 10.33 -32.04 -33.95
CA ARG A 602 8.99 -32.45 -34.35
C ARG A 602 8.54 -31.83 -35.68
N VAL A 603 8.97 -30.61 -35.99
CA VAL A 603 8.77 -30.01 -37.33
C VAL A 603 9.50 -30.85 -38.38
N TYR A 604 10.79 -31.14 -38.17
CA TYR A 604 11.58 -31.95 -39.09
C TYR A 604 11.01 -33.37 -39.25
N ALA A 605 10.68 -34.05 -38.14
CA ALA A 605 10.08 -35.37 -38.18
C ALA A 605 8.72 -35.39 -38.89
N SER A 606 7.89 -34.34 -38.72
CA SER A 606 6.58 -34.26 -39.40
C SER A 606 6.76 -34.14 -40.92
N LEU A 607 7.60 -33.21 -41.39
CA LEU A 607 7.84 -32.98 -42.83
C LEU A 607 8.51 -34.19 -43.49
N VAL A 608 9.49 -34.82 -42.84
CA VAL A 608 10.11 -36.05 -43.36
C VAL A 608 9.10 -37.20 -43.43
N SER A 609 8.17 -37.28 -42.48
CA SER A 609 7.15 -38.36 -42.47
C SER A 609 6.15 -38.29 -43.63
N SER A 610 5.89 -37.12 -44.22
CA SER A 610 4.99 -37.00 -45.38
C SER A 610 5.70 -37.22 -46.71
N LEU A 611 6.95 -36.77 -46.85
CA LEU A 611 7.82 -37.11 -48.00
C LEU A 611 8.02 -38.62 -48.23
N HIS A 612 7.81 -39.45 -47.20
CA HIS A 612 7.80 -40.91 -47.32
C HIS A 612 6.43 -41.49 -47.71
N LYS A 613 5.32 -40.80 -47.44
CA LYS A 613 3.96 -41.21 -47.86
C LYS A 613 3.67 -40.88 -49.32
N THR A 614 4.22 -39.80 -49.85
CA THR A 614 4.04 -39.37 -51.26
C THR A 614 4.89 -40.18 -52.27
N ARG A 615 5.39 -41.36 -51.87
CA ARG A 615 6.26 -42.25 -52.68
C ARG A 615 5.82 -43.72 -52.71
N THR A 616 4.58 -44.01 -52.35
CA THR A 616 3.95 -45.35 -52.41
C THR A 616 2.57 -45.28 -53.03
#